data_AF-A0A969WXQ6-F1
#
_entry.id   AF-A0A969WXQ6-F1
#
_cell.length_a   1.000
_cell.length_b   1.000
_cell.length_c   1.000
_cell.angle_alpha   90.00
_cell.angle_beta   90.00
_cell.angle_gamma   90.00
#
_symmetry.space_group_name_H-M   'P 1'
#
loop_
_entity.id
_entity.type
_entity.pdbx_description
1 polymer ?
#
loop_
_entity_poly.entity_id
_entity_poly.type
_entity_poly.pdbx_seq_one_letter_code
_entity_poly.pdbx_strand_id
1 'polypeptide(L)'
;MKSHINEEEMGKNLRLKVRFDYQGIAKNNRFPFRTPSPEQVAEEIREQKVAMLRNVPLQGIEIEEITMSGDVYTVYDEVRAQSVAYAPVAVEFKADSIEDAIQFIMREEFRKVEIIEPDHLNLTKM
;
A
#
# COMPACT_ATOMS: atom_id res chain seq x y z
N MET A 1 29.84 27.24 -16.61
CA MET A 1 28.41 27.40 -16.27
C MET A 1 28.12 26.44 -15.13
N LYS A 2 28.17 26.90 -13.88
CA LYS A 2 27.89 26.07 -12.70
C LYS A 2 26.41 26.24 -12.40
N SER A 3 25.62 25.21 -12.60
CA SER A 3 24.23 25.17 -12.16
C SER A 3 24.22 25.15 -10.64
N HIS A 4 23.87 26.28 -10.03
CA HIS A 4 23.34 26.30 -8.67
C HIS A 4 22.02 25.55 -8.72
N ILE A 5 22.06 24.26 -8.41
CA ILE A 5 20.84 23.49 -8.14
C ILE A 5 20.41 23.96 -6.75
N ASN A 6 19.27 24.63 -6.70
CA ASN A 6 18.73 25.25 -5.49
C ASN A 6 18.32 24.13 -4.52
N GLU A 7 18.90 24.07 -3.32
CA GLU A 7 18.56 23.07 -2.29
C GLU A 7 17.06 23.11 -1.92
N GLU A 8 16.37 24.22 -2.23
CA GLU A 8 14.92 24.40 -2.06
C GLU A 8 14.05 23.55 -3.00
N GLU A 9 14.56 23.00 -4.11
CA GLU A 9 13.78 22.09 -4.98
C GLU A 9 13.85 20.62 -4.55
N MET A 10 14.82 20.25 -3.70
CA MET A 10 15.07 18.86 -3.33
C MET A 10 14.05 18.28 -2.32
N GLY A 11 13.21 19.14 -1.75
CA GLY A 11 12.18 18.79 -0.76
C GLY A 11 10.74 18.83 -1.29
N LYS A 12 10.54 18.94 -2.61
CA LYS A 12 9.17 18.96 -3.17
C LYS A 12 8.89 17.70 -3.97
N ASN A 13 8.24 16.78 -3.28
CA ASN A 13 7.46 15.65 -3.76
C ASN A 13 8.27 14.37 -3.97
N LEU A 14 8.50 13.65 -2.86
CA LEU A 14 8.87 12.24 -2.94
C LEU A 14 7.73 11.49 -3.61
N ARG A 15 7.97 10.91 -4.78
CA ARG A 15 6.97 10.13 -5.49
C ARG A 15 7.28 8.65 -5.33
N LEU A 16 6.34 7.90 -4.76
CA LEU A 16 6.53 6.49 -4.44
C LEU A 16 5.39 5.64 -5.01
N LYS A 17 5.71 4.40 -5.30
CA LYS A 17 4.75 3.33 -5.56
C LYS A 17 4.84 2.29 -4.48
N VAL A 18 3.75 2.06 -3.75
CA VAL A 18 3.66 1.05 -2.70
C VAL A 18 2.69 -0.05 -3.09
N ARG A 19 3.02 -1.30 -2.75
CA ARG A 19 2.10 -2.43 -2.83
C ARG A 19 1.63 -2.85 -1.45
N PHE A 20 0.30 -2.90 -1.29
CA PHE A 20 -0.38 -3.48 -0.14
C PHE A 20 -1.08 -4.76 -0.57
N ASP A 21 -0.96 -5.84 0.22
CA ASP A 21 -1.65 -7.09 -0.01
C ASP A 21 -2.66 -7.31 1.14
N TYR A 22 -3.93 -7.06 0.88
CA TYR A 22 -5.00 -7.15 1.89
C TYR A 22 -5.39 -8.59 2.14
N GLN A 23 -5.37 -9.01 3.40
CA GLN A 23 -5.57 -10.40 3.80
C GLN A 23 -7.06 -10.73 4.00
N GLY A 24 -7.51 -11.83 3.42
CA GLY A 24 -8.79 -12.47 3.72
C GLY A 24 -8.59 -13.85 4.36
N ILE A 25 -9.27 -14.08 5.48
CA ILE A 25 -9.28 -15.37 6.19
C ILE A 25 -10.73 -15.84 6.25
N ALA A 26 -11.00 -17.07 5.85
CA ALA A 26 -12.33 -17.65 6.01
C ALA A 26 -12.68 -17.75 7.50
N LYS A 27 -13.87 -17.26 7.87
CA LYS A 27 -14.42 -17.51 9.20
C LYS A 27 -14.90 -18.95 9.25
N ASN A 28 -14.35 -19.76 10.15
CA ASN A 28 -14.83 -21.12 10.39
C ASN A 28 -16.21 -21.07 11.08
N ASN A 29 -17.29 -21.00 10.31
CA ASN A 29 -18.66 -20.91 10.82
C ASN A 29 -19.51 -22.12 10.38
N ARG A 30 -20.47 -22.50 11.22
CA ARG A 30 -21.33 -23.71 11.04
C ARG A 30 -22.30 -23.65 9.84
N PHE A 31 -22.31 -22.57 9.06
CA PHE A 31 -23.24 -22.36 7.95
C PHE A 31 -22.48 -22.14 6.63
N PRO A 32 -22.19 -23.21 5.86
CA PRO A 32 -21.32 -23.14 4.69
C PRO A 32 -21.92 -22.36 3.50
N PHE A 33 -23.23 -22.21 3.42
CA PHE A 33 -23.90 -21.56 2.27
C PHE A 33 -23.97 -20.03 2.35
N ARG A 34 -23.49 -19.40 3.43
CA ARG A 34 -23.52 -17.94 3.62
C ARG A 34 -22.18 -17.35 4.07
N THR A 35 -21.15 -18.17 4.17
CA THR A 35 -19.84 -17.72 4.63
C THR A 35 -19.01 -17.32 3.41
N PRO A 36 -18.53 -16.07 3.32
CA PRO A 36 -17.69 -15.65 2.21
C PRO A 36 -16.38 -16.43 2.20
N SER A 37 -15.88 -16.77 1.01
CA SER A 37 -14.58 -17.42 0.86
C SER A 37 -13.45 -16.46 1.29
N PRO A 38 -12.24 -16.96 1.61
CA PRO A 38 -11.10 -16.11 1.92
C PRO A 38 -10.86 -15.05 0.83
N GLU A 39 -11.00 -15.43 -0.44
CA GLU A 39 -10.82 -14.56 -1.59
C GLU A 39 -11.87 -13.45 -1.61
N GLN A 40 -13.14 -13.78 -1.37
CA GLN A 40 -14.21 -12.78 -1.27
C GLN A 40 -13.97 -11.81 -0.12
N VAL A 41 -13.52 -12.32 1.04
CA VAL A 41 -13.17 -11.48 2.19
C VAL A 41 -12.00 -10.54 1.87
N ALA A 42 -10.95 -11.05 1.21
CA ALA A 42 -9.79 -10.25 0.82
C ALA A 42 -10.21 -9.14 -0.16
N GLU A 43 -11.07 -9.47 -1.12
CA GLU A 43 -11.58 -8.54 -2.13
C GLU A 43 -12.44 -7.43 -1.50
N GLU A 44 -13.35 -7.78 -0.60
CA GLU A 44 -14.17 -6.81 0.13
C GLU A 44 -13.32 -5.85 0.97
N ILE A 45 -12.30 -6.37 1.68
CA ILE A 45 -11.37 -5.55 2.47
C ILE A 45 -10.61 -4.60 1.54
N ARG A 46 -10.11 -5.11 0.41
CA ARG A 46 -9.39 -4.31 -0.59
C ARG A 46 -10.27 -3.18 -1.11
N GLU A 47 -11.51 -3.46 -1.49
CA GLU A 47 -12.46 -2.43 -1.95
C GLU A 47 -12.72 -1.37 -0.88
N GLN A 48 -12.94 -1.78 0.37
CA GLN A 48 -13.14 -0.85 1.47
C GLN A 48 -11.92 0.04 1.70
N LYS A 49 -10.72 -0.53 1.68
CA LYS A 49 -9.46 0.20 1.90
C LYS A 49 -9.16 1.16 0.75
N VAL A 50 -9.38 0.74 -0.48
CA VAL A 50 -9.27 1.62 -1.66
C VAL A 50 -10.29 2.77 -1.58
N ALA A 51 -11.53 2.50 -1.16
CA ALA A 51 -12.52 3.53 -0.96
C ALA A 51 -12.07 4.56 0.11
N MET A 52 -11.43 4.11 1.20
CA MET A 52 -10.86 5.02 2.19
C MET A 52 -9.74 5.87 1.58
N LEU A 53 -8.80 5.27 0.86
CA LEU A 53 -7.68 5.98 0.22
C LEU A 53 -8.16 7.05 -0.77
N ARG A 54 -9.27 6.81 -1.49
CA ARG A 54 -9.83 7.78 -2.45
C ARG A 54 -10.57 8.94 -1.81
N ASN A 55 -11.15 8.75 -0.62
CA ASN A 55 -12.11 9.69 -0.06
C ASN A 55 -11.64 10.36 1.25
N VAL A 56 -10.60 9.83 1.88
CA VAL A 56 -10.07 10.35 3.15
C VAL A 56 -8.76 11.08 2.88
N PRO A 57 -8.71 12.41 3.09
CA PRO A 57 -7.46 13.15 2.95
C PRO A 57 -6.46 12.71 4.02
N LEU A 58 -5.20 12.56 3.61
CA LEU A 58 -4.09 12.20 4.48
C LEU A 58 -3.11 13.37 4.48
N GLN A 59 -2.77 13.86 5.66
CA GLN A 59 -1.83 14.97 5.78
C GLN A 59 -0.46 14.54 5.22
N GLY A 60 0.14 15.40 4.39
CA GLY A 60 1.44 15.15 3.79
C GLY A 60 1.46 14.08 2.69
N ILE A 61 0.30 13.58 2.25
CA ILE A 61 0.16 12.53 1.22
C ILE A 61 -0.83 12.96 0.14
N GLU A 62 -0.40 12.91 -1.11
CA GLU A 62 -1.24 13.09 -2.29
C GLU A 62 -1.29 11.79 -3.08
N ILE A 63 -2.47 11.15 -3.13
CA ILE A 63 -2.66 9.92 -3.92
C ILE A 63 -2.82 10.30 -5.40
N GLU A 64 -1.96 9.75 -6.26
CA GLU A 64 -1.99 10.00 -7.71
C GLU A 64 -2.72 8.89 -8.46
N GLU A 65 -2.37 7.64 -8.17
CA GLU A 65 -2.96 6.48 -8.85
C GLU A 65 -3.18 5.32 -7.88
N ILE A 66 -4.28 4.60 -8.06
CA ILE A 66 -4.53 3.32 -7.40
C ILE A 66 -4.81 2.27 -8.46
N THR A 67 -3.93 1.28 -8.55
CA THR A 67 -4.05 0.16 -9.50
C THR A 67 -4.50 -1.10 -8.77
N MET A 68 -5.65 -1.63 -9.20
CA MET A 68 -6.33 -2.80 -8.62
C MET A 68 -6.22 -4.06 -9.51
N SER A 69 -5.29 -4.09 -10.45
CA SER A 69 -5.20 -5.11 -11.51
C SER A 69 -4.54 -6.43 -11.11
N GLY A 70 -4.07 -6.57 -9.86
CA GLY A 70 -3.47 -7.81 -9.40
C GLY A 70 -4.55 -8.81 -8.99
N ASP A 71 -4.45 -10.04 -9.50
CA ASP A 71 -5.35 -11.12 -9.14
C ASP A 71 -5.23 -11.48 -7.65
N VAL A 72 -6.36 -11.82 -7.03
CA VAL A 72 -6.38 -12.37 -5.67
C VAL A 72 -5.69 -13.73 -5.69
N TYR A 73 -4.74 -13.93 -4.77
CA TYR A 73 -3.99 -15.18 -4.67
C TYR A 73 -4.12 -15.79 -3.28
N THR A 74 -4.06 -17.12 -3.21
CA THR A 74 -4.24 -17.86 -1.95
C THR A 74 -2.96 -18.62 -1.61
N VAL A 75 -2.54 -18.51 -0.36
CA VAL A 75 -1.37 -19.19 0.21
C VAL A 75 -1.84 -20.03 1.39
N TYR A 76 -1.29 -21.23 1.52
CA TYR A 76 -1.51 -22.05 2.70
C TYR A 76 -0.55 -21.61 3.81
N ASP A 77 -1.10 -21.13 4.92
CA ASP A 77 -0.33 -20.77 6.12
C ASP A 77 -0.14 -22.05 6.96
N GLU A 78 1.08 -22.60 6.94
CA GLU A 78 1.43 -23.81 7.68
C GLU A 78 1.36 -23.61 9.19
N VAL A 79 1.64 -22.41 9.69
CA VAL A 79 1.64 -22.09 11.13
C VAL A 79 0.20 -22.07 11.65
N ARG A 80 -0.72 -21.52 10.86
CA ARG A 80 -2.16 -21.45 11.20
C ARG A 80 -2.97 -22.63 10.68
N ALA A 81 -2.34 -23.53 9.92
CA ALA A 81 -2.96 -24.68 9.24
C ALA A 81 -4.22 -24.30 8.42
N GLN A 82 -4.20 -23.16 7.74
CA GLN A 82 -5.35 -22.66 6.97
C GLN A 82 -4.94 -21.92 5.69
N SER A 83 -5.84 -21.90 4.70
CA SER A 83 -5.67 -21.07 3.50
C SER A 83 -5.99 -19.61 3.80
N VAL A 84 -5.13 -18.73 3.29
CA VAL A 84 -5.22 -17.29 3.42
C VAL A 84 -5.17 -16.67 2.03
N ALA A 85 -6.17 -15.86 1.68
CA ALA A 85 -6.16 -15.11 0.44
C ALA A 85 -5.58 -13.71 0.63
N TYR A 86 -4.99 -13.17 -0.42
CA TYR A 86 -4.40 -11.83 -0.47
C TYR A 86 -4.87 -11.12 -1.73
N ALA A 87 -5.38 -9.90 -1.57
CA ALA A 87 -5.86 -9.05 -2.64
C ALA A 87 -4.92 -7.84 -2.79
N PRO A 88 -4.02 -7.82 -3.79
CA PRO A 88 -3.00 -6.80 -3.96
C PRO A 88 -3.55 -5.47 -4.52
N VAL A 89 -2.96 -4.36 -4.08
CA VAL A 89 -3.20 -3.01 -4.59
C VAL A 89 -1.87 -2.28 -4.70
N ALA A 90 -1.63 -1.64 -5.85
CA ALA A 90 -0.56 -0.68 -5.98
C ALA A 90 -1.10 0.74 -5.82
N VAL A 91 -0.40 1.57 -5.06
CA VAL A 91 -0.74 2.98 -4.84
C VAL A 91 0.46 3.82 -5.19
N GLU A 92 0.30 4.72 -6.15
CA GLU A 92 1.26 5.78 -6.45
C GLU A 92 0.84 7.05 -5.71
N PHE A 93 1.78 7.65 -4.99
CA PHE A 93 1.52 8.82 -4.16
C PHE A 93 2.74 9.73 -4.08
N LYS A 94 2.49 11.02 -3.85
CA LYS A 94 3.49 11.98 -3.41
C LYS A 94 3.45 12.14 -1.90
N ALA A 95 4.61 12.36 -1.30
CA ALA A 95 4.74 12.71 0.09
C ALA A 95 5.54 14.02 0.27
N ASP A 96 5.12 14.82 1.25
CA ASP A 96 5.79 16.07 1.63
C ASP A 96 7.15 15.79 2.29
N SER A 97 7.28 14.66 2.99
CA SER A 97 8.51 14.23 3.66
C SER A 97 8.67 12.71 3.66
N ILE A 98 9.88 12.24 4.00
CA ILE A 98 10.16 10.80 4.14
C ILE A 98 9.36 10.25 5.33
N GLU A 99 9.24 11.04 6.39
CA GLU A 99 8.47 10.73 7.58
C GLU A 99 7.00 10.48 7.25
N ASP A 100 6.39 11.35 6.45
CA ASP A 100 5.00 11.18 5.99
C ASP A 100 4.86 9.91 5.15
N ALA A 101 5.80 9.67 4.22
CA ALA A 101 5.81 8.45 3.41
C ALA A 101 5.91 7.18 4.25
N ILE A 102 6.80 7.17 5.25
CA ILE A 102 6.98 6.03 6.17
C ILE A 102 5.70 5.79 6.98
N GLN A 103 5.10 6.85 7.54
CA GLN A 103 3.85 6.75 8.29
C GLN A 103 2.70 6.21 7.43
N PHE A 104 2.66 6.58 6.15
CA PHE A 104 1.67 6.07 5.21
C PHE A 104 1.85 4.58 4.91
N ILE A 105 3.07 4.14 4.59
CA ILE A 105 3.35 2.77 4.15
C ILE A 105 3.46 1.75 5.28
N MET A 106 3.73 2.17 6.52
CA MET A 106 3.87 1.28 7.69
C MET A 106 2.53 0.66 8.10
N ARG A 107 2.09 -0.34 7.34
CA ARG A 107 0.88 -1.12 7.53
C ARG A 107 1.23 -2.61 7.54
N GLU A 108 0.41 -3.44 8.18
CA GLU A 108 0.63 -4.90 8.20
C GLU A 108 0.56 -5.50 6.78
N GLU A 109 -0.24 -4.86 5.92
CA GLU A 109 -0.48 -5.23 4.54
C GLU A 109 0.67 -4.82 3.61
N PHE A 110 1.67 -4.05 4.08
CA PHE A 110 2.79 -3.60 3.28
C PHE A 110 3.62 -4.77 2.73
N ARG A 111 4.01 -4.68 1.45
CA ARG A 111 4.84 -5.70 0.78
C ARG A 111 6.01 -5.15 0.00
N LYS A 112 5.82 -4.04 -0.71
CA LYS A 112 6.85 -3.49 -1.59
C LYS A 112 6.73 -1.98 -1.64
N VAL A 113 7.86 -1.29 -1.71
CA VAL A 113 7.95 0.14 -2.06
C VAL A 113 8.95 0.31 -3.21
N GLU A 114 8.63 1.21 -4.11
CA GLU A 114 9.50 1.70 -5.17
C GLU A 114 9.52 3.23 -5.07
N ILE A 115 10.71 3.83 -5.09
CA ILE A 115 10.86 5.28 -5.20
C ILE A 115 10.87 5.59 -6.70
N ILE A 116 9.90 6.37 -7.16
CA ILE A 116 9.81 6.82 -8.55
C ILE A 116 10.66 8.07 -8.73
N GLU A 117 10.51 9.03 -7.81
CA GLU A 117 11.29 10.27 -7.77
C GLU A 117 11.62 10.64 -6.32
N PRO A 118 12.81 11.22 -6.06
CA PRO A 118 13.89 11.51 -7.01
C PRO A 118 14.76 10.28 -7.34
N ASP A 119 15.53 10.36 -8.42
CA ASP A 119 16.51 9.31 -8.82
C ASP A 119 17.58 9.03 -7.74
N HIS A 120 17.90 10.06 -6.94
CA HIS A 120 18.89 9.98 -5.87
C HIS A 120 18.36 10.64 -4.61
N LEU A 121 18.50 9.91 -3.50
CA LEU A 121 18.05 10.36 -2.20
C LEU A 121 19.23 10.34 -1.22
N ASN A 122 19.59 11.51 -0.70
CA ASN A 122 20.71 11.65 0.24
C ASN A 122 20.17 11.67 1.67
N LEU A 123 20.35 10.56 2.39
CA LEU A 123 20.01 10.48 3.80
C LEU A 123 21.20 10.96 4.64
N THR A 124 20.97 11.98 5.45
CA THR A 124 21.94 12.46 6.44
C THR A 124 21.42 12.15 7.84
N LYS A 125 22.35 11.93 8.77
CA LYS A 125 22.00 11.78 10.18
C LYS A 125 21.56 13.14 10.72
N MET A 126 20.47 13.18 11.47
CA MET A 126 20.11 14.35 12.29
C MET A 126 21.15 14.59 13.39
#